data_AF-A0A812LD81-F1
#
_entry.id   AF-A0A812LD81-F1
#
_cell.length_a   1.000
_cell.length_b   1.000
_cell.length_c   1.000
_cell.angle_alpha   90.00
_cell.angle_beta   90.00
_cell.angle_gamma   90.00
#
_symmetry.space_group_name_H-M   'P 1'
#
loop_
_entity.id
_entity.type
_entity.pdbx_description
1 polymer ?
#
loop_
_entity_poly.entity_id
_entity_poly.type
_entity_poly.pdbx_seq_one_letter_code
_entity_poly.pdbx_strand_id
1 'polypeptide(L)'
;EGILYSALLLFALSVVSWLLDNYFCSVLRNLPGGLPYPQLHTWWHVLIALTLHCIMLLLHLDSRRHSSSLVVDYVAGFFPMIRG
;
A
#
# COMPACT_ATOMS: atom_id res chain seq x y z
N GLU A 1 -15.60 -1.01 -4.47
CA GLU A 1 -15.44 0.04 -3.43
C GLU A 1 -14.31 -0.24 -2.43
N GLY A 2 -14.32 -1.31 -1.63
CA GLY A 2 -13.31 -1.53 -0.57
C GLY A 2 -11.85 -1.45 -1.03
N ILE A 3 -11.51 -2.13 -2.13
CA ILE A 3 -10.15 -2.14 -2.70
C ILE A 3 -9.69 -0.74 -3.12
N LEU A 4 -10.59 0.13 -3.59
CA LEU A 4 -10.26 1.50 -3.98
C LEU A 4 -9.89 2.34 -2.75
N TYR A 5 -10.66 2.25 -1.67
CA TYR A 5 -10.33 2.93 -0.42
C TYR A 5 -9.01 2.43 0.17
N SER A 6 -8.77 1.11 0.13
CA SER A 6 -7.49 0.52 0.53
C SER A 6 -6.32 1.06 -0.30
N ALA A 7 -6.48 1.14 -1.63
CA ALA A 7 -5.45 1.69 -2.52
C ALA A 7 -5.16 3.16 -2.20
N LEU A 8 -6.20 3.98 -2.01
CA LEU A 8 -6.04 5.40 -1.67
C LEU A 8 -5.33 5.59 -0.32
N LEU A 9 -5.69 4.79 0.69
CA LEU A 9 -5.06 4.84 2.01
C LEU A 9 -3.58 4.44 1.94
N LEU A 10 -3.28 3.31 1.27
CA LEU A 10 -1.91 2.84 1.09
C LEU A 10 -1.06 3.86 0.31
N PHE A 11 -1.64 4.50 -0.71
CA PHE A 11 -0.98 5.55 -1.47
C PHE A 11 -0.66 6.77 -0.60
N ALA A 12 -1.64 7.25 0.17
CA ALA A 12 -1.45 8.38 1.07
C ALA A 12 -0.34 8.10 2.11
N LEU A 13 -0.36 6.93 2.74
CA LEU A 13 0.66 6.51 3.71
C LEU A 13 2.04 6.36 3.06
N SER A 14 2.09 5.86 1.82
CA SER A 14 3.33 5.77 1.04
C SER A 14 3.93 7.16 0.83
N VAL A 15 3.14 8.10 0.30
CA VAL A 15 3.58 9.48 0.04
C VAL A 15 4.03 10.16 1.33
N VAL A 16 3.28 10.01 2.43
CA VAL A 16 3.66 10.56 3.74
C VAL A 16 5.01 9.99 4.20
N SER A 17 5.21 8.68 4.10
CA SER A 17 6.48 8.03 4.49
C SER A 17 7.66 8.53 3.67
N TRP A 18 7.47 8.71 2.35
CA TRP A 18 8.50 9.25 1.47
C TRP A 18 8.84 10.71 1.78
N LEU A 19 7.84 11.55 2.01
CA LEU A 19 8.06 12.95 2.37
C LEU A 19 8.77 13.05 3.73
N LEU A 20 8.33 12.29 4.73
CA LEU A 20 8.96 12.29 6.04
C LEU A 20 10.43 11.86 5.96
N ASP A 21 10.74 10.81 5.20
CA ASP A 21 12.11 10.32 5.04
C ASP A 21 13.03 11.38 4.39
N ASN A 22 12.55 12.06 3.34
CA ASN A 22 13.34 13.06 2.62
C ASN A 22 13.52 14.36 3.41
N TYR A 23 12.44 14.90 4.01
CA TYR A 23 12.48 16.21 4.66
C TYR A 23 12.99 16.14 6.10
N PHE A 24 12.75 15.04 6.82
CA PHE A 24 13.10 14.89 8.23
C PHE A 24 14.22 13.86 8.44
N CYS A 25 15.02 13.56 7.41
CA CYS A 25 16.13 12.61 7.48
C CYS A 25 17.07 12.87 8.67
N SER A 26 17.42 14.14 8.92
CA SER A 26 18.31 14.55 10.02
C SER A 26 17.70 14.29 11.41
N VAL A 27 16.38 14.46 11.55
CA VAL A 27 15.64 14.19 12.80
C VAL A 27 15.48 12.69 13.00
N LEU A 28 15.07 11.97 11.95
CA LEU A 28 14.83 10.53 11.97
C LEU A 28 16.11 9.74 12.27
N ARG A 29 17.28 10.21 11.84
CA ARG A 29 18.57 9.58 12.15
C ARG A 29 19.05 9.83 13.58
N ASN A 30 18.56 10.89 14.23
CA ASN A 30 18.97 11.30 15.58
C ASN A 30 17.81 11.20 16.57
N LEU A 31 17.03 10.12 16.47
CA LEU A 31 15.91 9.90 17.39
C LEU A 31 16.42 9.74 18.84
N PRO A 32 15.77 10.41 19.80
CA PRO A 32 16.18 10.32 21.20
C PRO A 32 15.98 8.90 21.74
N GLY A 33 16.77 8.53 22.75
CA GLY A 33 16.65 7.23 23.41
C GLY A 33 17.29 6.06 22.65
N GLY A 34 18.18 6.33 21.68
CA GLY A 34 18.90 5.28 20.95
C GLY A 34 18.02 4.50 19.97
N LEU A 35 16.87 5.07 19.58
CA LEU A 35 15.98 4.44 18.62
C LEU A 35 16.65 4.33 17.24
N PRO A 36 16.57 3.16 16.58
CA PRO A 36 17.15 2.99 15.27
C PRO A 36 16.40 3.83 14.22
N TYR A 37 17.11 4.20 13.16
CA TYR A 37 16.51 4.88 12.02
C TYR A 37 15.36 4.03 11.43
N PRO A 38 14.13 4.55 11.33
CA PRO A 38 12.95 3.76 10.98
C PRO A 38 12.87 3.34 9.49
N GLN A 39 13.84 3.75 8.64
CA GLN A 39 13.90 3.37 7.22
C GLN A 39 12.58 3.62 6.48
N LEU A 40 12.00 4.82 6.62
CA LEU A 40 10.69 5.14 6.05
C LEU A 40 10.69 5.05 4.52
N HIS A 41 11.84 5.24 3.85
CA HIS A 41 11.99 5.00 2.42
C HIS A 41 11.75 3.53 2.00
N THR A 42 12.18 2.57 2.83
CA THR A 42 11.89 1.15 2.59
C THR A 42 10.40 0.88 2.73
N TRP A 43 9.75 1.48 3.74
CA TRP A 43 8.30 1.37 3.91
C TRP A 43 7.52 2.03 2.77
N TRP A 44 8.02 3.15 2.22
CA TRP A 44 7.44 3.74 1.00
C TRP A 44 7.38 2.74 -0.15
N HIS A 45 8.47 2.01 -0.43
CA HIS A 45 8.52 0.99 -1.48
C HIS A 45 7.49 -0.14 -1.26
N VAL A 46 7.32 -0.60 -0.01
CA VAL A 46 6.33 -1.63 0.32
C VAL A 46 4.91 -1.10 0.09
N LEU A 47 4.61 0.09 0.61
CA LEU A 47 3.26 0.68 0.52
C LEU A 47 2.88 1.04 -0.92
N ILE A 48 3.83 1.55 -1.73
CA ILE A 48 3.55 1.86 -3.14
C ILE A 48 3.35 0.59 -3.96
N ALA A 49 4.12 -0.48 -3.69
CA ALA A 49 3.91 -1.77 -4.35
C ALA A 49 2.52 -2.36 -4.05
N LEU A 50 2.06 -2.27 -2.79
CA LEU A 50 0.71 -2.71 -2.41
C LEU A 50 -0.39 -1.84 -3.04
N THR A 51 -0.17 -0.54 -3.16
CA THR A 51 -1.08 0.36 -3.88
C THR A 51 -1.23 -0.08 -5.33
N LEU A 52 -0.10 -0.30 -6.03
CA LEU A 52 -0.10 -0.74 -7.42
C LEU A 52 -0.79 -2.10 -7.58
N HIS A 53 -0.58 -3.02 -6.65
CA HIS A 53 -1.28 -4.30 -6.64
C HIS A 53 -2.81 -4.12 -6.56
N CYS A 54 -3.29 -3.27 -5.66
CA CYS A 54 -4.73 -2.98 -5.53
C CYS A 54 -5.30 -2.33 -6.80
N ILE A 55 -4.56 -1.41 -7.44
CA ILE A 55 -4.96 -0.80 -8.71
C ILE A 55 -5.06 -1.86 -9.81
N MET A 56 -4.06 -2.75 -9.94
CA MET A 56 -4.08 -3.81 -10.94
C MET A 56 -5.25 -4.77 -10.74
N LEU A 57 -5.60 -5.09 -9.49
CA LEU A 57 -6.78 -5.88 -9.17
C LEU A 57 -8.08 -5.17 -9.56
N LEU A 58 -8.21 -3.86 -9.28
CA LEU A 58 -9.37 -3.09 -9.71
C LEU A 58 -9.53 -3.08 -11.23
N LEU A 59 -8.44 -2.85 -11.96
CA LEU A 59 -8.43 -2.88 -13.43
C LEU A 59 -8.80 -4.27 -13.97
N HIS A 60 -8.31 -5.34 -13.32
CA HIS A 60 -8.66 -6.70 -13.69
C HIS A 60 -10.15 -7.00 -13.47
N LEU A 61 -10.70 -6.61 -12.32
CA LEU A 61 -12.11 -6.79 -12.00
C LEU A 61 -13.02 -5.97 -12.93
N ASP A 62 -12.62 -4.75 -13.27
CA ASP A 62 -13.37 -3.91 -14.22
C ASP A 62 -13.34 -4.51 -15.63
N SER A 63 -12.16 -4.96 -16.10
CA SER A 63 -12.02 -5.67 -17.38
C SER A 63 -12.85 -6.96 -17.44
N ARG A 64 -13.03 -7.64 -16.30
CA ARG A 64 -13.80 -8.88 -16.19
C ARG A 64 -15.24 -8.68 -15.73
N ARG A 65 -15.75 -7.45 -15.67
CA ARG A 65 -17.08 -7.13 -15.13
C ARG A 65 -18.23 -7.84 -15.85
N HIS A 66 -17.99 -8.34 -17.07
CA HIS A 66 -18.93 -9.16 -17.83
C HIS A 66 -18.87 -10.67 -17.55
N SER A 67 -17.92 -11.15 -16.74
CA SER A 67 -17.71 -12.58 -16.44
C SER A 67 -18.20 -12.91 -15.03
N SER A 68 -19.35 -13.58 -14.93
CA SER A 68 -20.17 -13.77 -13.72
C SER A 68 -19.57 -14.66 -12.61
N SER A 69 -18.27 -14.98 -12.61
CA SER A 69 -17.70 -16.04 -11.75
C SER A 69 -16.52 -15.61 -10.85
N LEU A 70 -16.18 -14.33 -10.76
CA LEU A 70 -15.03 -13.90 -9.96
C LEU A 70 -15.42 -13.62 -8.51
N VAL A 71 -14.83 -14.38 -7.59
CA VAL A 71 -14.94 -14.14 -6.14
C VAL A 71 -13.63 -13.50 -5.66
N VAL A 72 -13.76 -12.34 -5.02
CA VAL A 72 -12.63 -11.66 -4.38
C VAL A 72 -12.57 -12.10 -2.92
N ASP A 73 -11.54 -12.86 -2.57
CA ASP A 73 -11.20 -13.23 -1.20
C ASP A 73 -10.16 -12.24 -0.63
N TYR A 74 -10.08 -12.12 0.69
CA TYR A 74 -9.08 -11.30 1.37
C TYR A 74 -8.16 -12.18 2.22
N VAL A 75 -6.87 -12.24 1.89
CA VAL A 75 -5.86 -12.90 2.72
C VAL A 75 -5.48 -11.96 3.87
N ALA A 76 -5.52 -12.48 5.10
CA ALA A 76 -5.28 -11.73 6.33
C ALA A 76 -6.17 -10.48 6.52
N GLY A 77 -7.29 -10.38 5.79
CA GLY A 77 -8.19 -9.22 5.83
C GLY A 77 -7.69 -7.96 5.09
N PHE A 78 -6.46 -7.96 4.56
CA PHE A 78 -5.84 -6.80 3.95
C PHE A 78 -5.43 -7.00 2.48
N PHE A 79 -5.16 -8.23 2.06
CA PHE A 79 -4.63 -8.53 0.74
C PHE A 79 -5.74 -9.12 -0.15
N PRO A 80 -6.35 -8.33 -1.05
CA PRO A 80 -7.35 -8.87 -1.97
C PRO A 80 -6.69 -9.88 -2.92
N MET A 81 -7.29 -11.07 -3.03
CA MET A 81 -6.84 -12.15 -3.89
C MET A 81 -8.04 -12.64 -4.70
N ILE A 82 -7.82 -12.87 -5.99
CA ILE A 82 -8.84 -13.40 -6.89
C ILE A 82 -8.78 -14.92 -6.82
N ARG A 83 -9.90 -15.56 -6.47
CA ARG A 83 -10.11 -17.00 -6.67
C ARG A 83 -11.07 -17.22 -7.84
N GLY A 84 -10.65 -18.09 -8.76
CA GLY A 84 -11.43 -18.53 -9.92
C GLY A 84 -12.09 -19.88 -9.67
#